data_AF-A3LQK5-F1
#
_entry.id   AF-A3LQK5-F1
#
_cell.length_a   1.000
_cell.length_b   1.000
_cell.length_c   1.000
_cell.angle_alpha   90.00
_cell.angle_beta   90.00
_cell.angle_gamma   90.00
#
_symmetry.space_group_name_H-M   'P 1'
#
loop_
_entity.id
_entity.type
_entity.pdbx_description
1 polymer ?
#
loop_
_entity_poly.entity_id
_entity_poly.type
_entity_poly.pdbx_seq_one_letter_code
_entity_poly.pdbx_strand_id
1 'polypeptide(L)'
;MSLTPLEKAASGALASVIANTLVYPLDLSKTLIQTQVKKHPHKTGADIPTPPSDSDIEDSVYKQKETKSGELKYKNTLDVLRKIYAKKGVLGWYHGLFSSILGTAAQNFSYFYWYTIVKRVYANLYKHIPNHRASTLTELFLGAVAAAISQMFTMPIGVVTTQQQTDKSHKNLLQLTQDILEEDGVSGLWRGLRVSLVLCINPSITYGSYERLKQVFYGSKEFLGPLESFSIGVLAKSLATVATQPLIVSKAMLQKKSKTKKEAGKPKPKPEHEDDEDDDDDDIRFDSFTHALAHLWHTERFRGLYKGIAPQLLKGVFVQGLLFMFKDQLDIFFLFLLSLLKKKKGIASR
;
A
#
# COMPACT_ATOMS: atom_id res chain seq x y z
N MET A 1 5.16 21.46 30.07
CA MET A 1 5.08 20.06 30.53
C MET A 1 5.41 19.18 29.34
N SER A 2 6.39 18.29 29.40
CA SER A 2 6.70 17.37 28.30
C SER A 2 5.84 16.11 28.42
N LEU A 3 5.30 15.64 27.30
CA LEU A 3 4.52 14.39 27.24
C LEU A 3 5.36 13.19 27.72
N THR A 4 4.75 12.27 28.47
CA THR A 4 5.35 10.99 28.84
C THR A 4 5.56 10.11 27.58
N PRO A 5 6.44 9.09 27.62
CA PRO A 5 6.66 8.22 26.47
C PRO A 5 5.39 7.54 25.95
N LEU A 6 4.47 7.16 26.85
CA LEU A 6 3.18 6.56 26.50
C LEU A 6 2.26 7.56 25.80
N GLU A 7 2.20 8.80 26.30
CA GLU A 7 1.40 9.87 25.69
C GLU A 7 1.95 10.28 24.32
N LYS A 8 3.29 10.29 24.14
CA LYS A 8 3.92 10.50 22.83
C LYS A 8 3.57 9.39 21.84
N ALA A 9 3.56 8.13 22.29
CA ALA A 9 3.17 7.01 21.45
C ALA A 9 1.67 7.08 21.06
N ALA A 10 0.80 7.43 22.00
CA ALA A 10 -0.64 7.59 21.75
C ALA A 10 -0.93 8.78 20.81
N SER A 11 -0.29 9.93 21.03
CA SER A 11 -0.36 11.10 20.15
C SER A 11 0.11 10.76 18.74
N GLY A 12 1.26 10.09 18.61
CA GLY A 12 1.79 9.65 17.31
C GLY A 12 0.88 8.65 16.58
N ALA A 13 0.24 7.73 17.30
CA ALA A 13 -0.70 6.79 16.72
C ALA A 13 -1.98 7.50 16.22
N LEU A 14 -2.55 8.41 17.01
CA LEU A 14 -3.72 9.22 16.62
C LEU A 14 -3.40 10.13 15.43
N ALA A 15 -2.24 10.80 15.45
CA ALA A 15 -1.75 11.61 14.34
C ALA A 15 -1.65 10.78 13.05
N SER A 16 -1.10 9.57 13.15
CA SER A 16 -0.97 8.67 12.01
C SER A 16 -2.33 8.23 11.49
N VAL A 17 -3.32 7.96 12.35
CA VAL A 17 -4.67 7.58 11.90
C VAL A 17 -5.32 8.74 11.17
N ILE A 18 -5.32 9.96 11.74
CA ILE A 18 -5.91 11.14 11.11
C ILE A 18 -5.24 11.43 9.76
N ALA A 19 -3.91 11.42 9.72
CA ALA A 19 -3.17 11.64 8.49
C ALA A 19 -3.49 10.59 7.43
N ASN A 20 -3.49 9.29 7.80
CA ASN A 20 -3.82 8.20 6.88
C ASN A 20 -5.27 8.27 6.39
N THR A 21 -6.22 8.69 7.24
CA THR A 21 -7.61 8.92 6.83
C THR A 21 -7.70 10.05 5.80
N LEU A 22 -7.06 11.20 6.04
CA LEU A 22 -7.10 12.33 5.11
C LEU A 22 -6.50 12.01 3.74
N VAL A 23 -5.42 11.21 3.69
CA VAL A 23 -4.78 10.81 2.43
C VAL A 23 -5.36 9.54 1.82
N TYR A 24 -6.32 8.88 2.48
CA TYR A 24 -6.88 7.60 2.05
C TYR A 24 -7.45 7.62 0.62
N PRO A 25 -8.14 8.68 0.14
CA PRO A 25 -8.60 8.72 -1.25
C PRO A 25 -7.47 8.58 -2.28
N LEU A 26 -6.26 9.05 -1.97
CA LEU A 26 -5.07 8.88 -2.80
C LEU A 26 -4.53 7.45 -2.73
N ASP A 27 -4.59 6.81 -1.56
CA ASP A 27 -4.23 5.39 -1.40
C ASP A 27 -5.14 4.48 -2.20
N LEU A 28 -6.45 4.67 -2.08
CA LEU A 28 -7.42 3.92 -2.86
C LEU A 28 -7.18 4.12 -4.36
N SER A 29 -6.98 5.37 -4.80
CA SER A 29 -6.71 5.68 -6.21
C SER A 29 -5.44 5.03 -6.72
N LYS A 30 -4.37 5.05 -5.92
CA LYS A 30 -3.11 4.38 -6.24
C LYS A 30 -3.33 2.87 -6.39
N THR A 31 -3.95 2.22 -5.41
CA THR A 31 -4.22 0.77 -5.45
C THR A 31 -5.00 0.43 -6.72
N LEU A 32 -6.08 1.15 -7.01
CA LEU A 32 -6.91 0.93 -8.20
C LEU A 32 -6.20 1.22 -9.54
N ILE A 33 -5.21 2.08 -9.60
CA ILE A 33 -4.43 2.32 -10.83
C ILE A 33 -3.32 1.28 -10.99
N GLN A 34 -2.76 0.79 -9.89
CA GLN A 34 -1.64 -0.18 -9.92
C GLN A 34 -2.09 -1.61 -10.18
N THR A 35 -3.32 -1.97 -9.79
CA THR A 35 -3.83 -3.34 -9.97
C THR A 35 -4.60 -3.55 -11.28
N GLN A 36 -4.90 -2.49 -12.05
CA GLN A 36 -5.51 -2.61 -13.38
C GLN A 36 -4.45 -2.98 -14.44
N VAL A 37 -4.77 -3.91 -15.32
CA VAL A 37 -3.85 -4.48 -16.32
C VAL A 37 -4.55 -4.50 -17.67
N LYS A 38 -3.84 -4.16 -18.76
CA LYS A 38 -4.34 -4.40 -20.12
C LYS A 38 -4.24 -5.89 -20.50
N LYS A 39 -5.29 -6.44 -21.10
CA LYS A 39 -5.24 -7.75 -21.78
C LYS A 39 -4.47 -7.61 -23.11
N HIS A 40 -3.96 -8.73 -23.63
CA HIS A 40 -3.37 -8.74 -24.97
C HIS A 40 -4.45 -8.43 -26.01
N PRO A 41 -4.12 -7.70 -27.10
CA PRO A 41 -5.07 -7.50 -28.18
C PRO A 41 -5.42 -8.86 -28.80
N HIS A 42 -6.66 -9.30 -28.63
CA HIS A 42 -7.20 -10.42 -29.39
C HIS A 42 -7.22 -10.03 -30.88
N LYS A 43 -6.83 -10.96 -31.75
CA LYS A 43 -7.18 -10.85 -33.17
C LYS A 43 -8.71 -10.92 -33.23
N THR A 44 -9.32 -9.82 -33.67
CA THR A 44 -10.76 -9.66 -33.89
C THR A 44 -11.34 -10.82 -34.70
N GLY A 45 -12.10 -11.69 -34.02
CA GLY A 45 -13.30 -12.33 -34.58
C GLY A 45 -14.48 -11.38 -34.37
N ALA A 46 -15.45 -11.42 -35.28
CA ALA A 46 -16.48 -10.40 -35.51
C ALA A 46 -17.28 -9.96 -34.27
N ASP A 47 -17.62 -8.66 -34.24
CA ASP A 47 -18.49 -8.02 -33.25
C ASP A 47 -19.89 -8.65 -33.21
N ILE A 48 -20.16 -9.51 -32.22
CA ILE A 48 -21.54 -9.89 -31.84
C ILE A 48 -21.93 -9.06 -30.60
N PRO A 49 -23.00 -8.23 -30.66
CA PRO A 49 -23.46 -7.48 -29.50
C PRO A 49 -24.14 -8.42 -28.49
N THR A 50 -23.44 -8.83 -27.44
CA THR A 50 -24.08 -9.48 -26.28
C THR A 50 -24.92 -8.46 -25.48
N PRO A 51 -26.17 -8.80 -25.12
CA PRO A 51 -27.03 -7.93 -24.34
C PRO A 51 -26.46 -7.71 -22.93
N PRO A 52 -26.68 -6.54 -22.32
CA PRO A 52 -26.17 -6.26 -20.97
C PRO A 52 -26.86 -7.20 -19.97
N SER A 53 -26.05 -7.86 -19.13
CA SER A 53 -26.59 -8.67 -18.04
C SER A 53 -27.08 -7.72 -16.93
N ASP A 54 -28.27 -7.97 -16.36
CA ASP A 54 -28.87 -7.15 -15.28
C ASP A 54 -28.00 -7.08 -14.00
N SER A 55 -26.93 -7.88 -13.91
CA SER A 55 -25.94 -7.84 -12.83
C SER A 55 -24.89 -6.73 -12.96
N ASP A 56 -24.84 -6.01 -14.10
CA ASP A 56 -23.84 -4.97 -14.36
C ASP A 56 -24.20 -3.59 -13.79
N ILE A 57 -25.40 -3.43 -13.22
CA ILE A 57 -25.95 -2.13 -12.82
C ILE A 57 -25.58 -1.74 -11.38
N GLU A 58 -25.35 -2.68 -10.47
CA GLU A 58 -24.94 -2.35 -9.09
C GLU A 58 -23.49 -2.76 -8.79
N ASP A 59 -22.70 -1.77 -8.36
CA ASP A 59 -21.41 -1.93 -7.68
C ASP A 59 -20.10 -2.21 -8.44
N SER A 60 -20.07 -1.99 -9.76
CA SER A 60 -18.84 -2.19 -10.55
C SER A 60 -17.72 -1.17 -10.35
N VAL A 61 -17.86 -0.10 -9.54
CA VAL A 61 -16.86 0.99 -9.47
C VAL A 61 -15.48 0.46 -9.08
N TYR A 62 -15.37 -0.37 -8.05
CA TYR A 62 -14.07 -0.88 -7.60
C TYR A 62 -13.55 -2.04 -8.47
N LYS A 63 -14.43 -2.68 -9.27
CA LYS A 63 -14.07 -3.75 -10.21
C LYS A 63 -13.24 -3.21 -11.37
N GLN A 64 -12.05 -3.76 -11.59
CA GLN A 64 -11.20 -3.43 -12.75
C GLN A 64 -11.55 -4.34 -13.93
N LYS A 65 -12.72 -4.12 -14.54
CA LYS A 65 -12.98 -4.65 -15.88
C LYS A 65 -12.42 -3.68 -16.92
N GLU A 66 -11.78 -4.22 -17.96
CA GLU A 66 -11.55 -3.43 -19.17
C GLU A 66 -12.90 -2.96 -19.72
N THR A 67 -12.89 -1.76 -20.30
CA THR A 67 -14.01 -1.38 -21.16
C THR A 67 -14.01 -2.30 -22.38
N LYS A 68 -15.16 -2.56 -23.00
CA LYS A 68 -15.28 -3.39 -24.22
C LYS A 68 -14.31 -2.99 -25.36
N SER A 69 -13.70 -1.80 -25.27
CA SER A 69 -12.71 -1.25 -26.20
C SER A 69 -11.23 -1.57 -25.87
N GLY A 70 -10.92 -2.37 -24.85
CA GLY A 70 -9.53 -2.64 -24.43
C GLY A 70 -8.83 -1.43 -23.76
N GLU A 71 -9.60 -0.40 -23.40
CA GLU A 71 -9.08 0.76 -22.67
C GLU A 71 -9.10 0.52 -21.16
N LEU A 72 -8.03 0.97 -20.48
CA LEU A 72 -7.93 0.98 -19.03
C LEU A 72 -9.10 1.76 -18.43
N LYS A 73 -9.73 1.17 -17.41
CA LYS A 73 -10.88 1.77 -16.73
C LYS A 73 -10.58 3.14 -16.12
N TYR A 74 -9.38 3.31 -15.56
CA TYR A 74 -8.96 4.55 -14.93
C TYR A 74 -7.74 5.14 -15.64
N LYS A 75 -7.86 6.38 -16.10
CA LYS A 75 -6.76 7.09 -16.81
C LYS A 75 -5.76 7.70 -15.84
N ASN A 76 -6.25 8.30 -14.75
CA ASN A 76 -5.45 8.99 -13.76
C ASN A 76 -6.19 9.07 -12.40
N THR A 77 -5.52 9.62 -11.39
CA THR A 77 -6.09 9.78 -10.04
C THR A 77 -7.38 10.60 -10.02
N LEU A 78 -7.45 11.69 -10.79
CA LEU A 78 -8.65 12.53 -10.85
C LEU A 78 -9.84 11.78 -11.47
N ASP A 79 -9.57 10.96 -12.48
CA ASP A 79 -10.57 10.09 -13.11
C ASP A 79 -11.11 9.05 -12.12
N VAL A 80 -10.25 8.44 -11.30
CA VAL A 80 -10.67 7.54 -10.21
C VAL A 80 -11.60 8.28 -9.24
N LEU A 81 -11.14 9.40 -8.69
CA LEU A 81 -11.90 10.17 -7.70
C LEU A 81 -13.24 10.64 -8.26
N ARG A 82 -13.27 11.15 -9.49
CA ARG A 82 -14.49 11.60 -10.17
C ARG A 82 -15.48 10.47 -10.41
N LYS A 83 -15.01 9.32 -10.91
CA LYS A 83 -15.86 8.15 -11.17
C LYS A 83 -16.43 7.55 -9.89
N ILE A 84 -15.63 7.47 -8.82
CA ILE A 84 -16.11 7.02 -7.51
C ILE A 84 -17.15 7.99 -6.96
N TYR A 85 -16.86 9.29 -6.98
CA TYR A 85 -17.79 10.31 -6.49
C TYR A 85 -19.12 10.30 -7.23
N ALA A 86 -19.10 10.18 -8.56
CA ALA A 86 -20.31 10.15 -9.38
C ALA A 86 -21.24 8.96 -9.07
N LYS A 87 -20.70 7.82 -8.61
CA LYS A 87 -21.50 6.61 -8.33
C LYS A 87 -21.81 6.40 -6.84
N LYS A 88 -20.89 6.75 -5.94
CA LYS A 88 -20.96 6.43 -4.51
C LYS A 88 -20.78 7.63 -3.58
N GLY A 89 -20.66 8.84 -4.14
CA GLY A 89 -20.43 10.06 -3.39
C GLY A 89 -19.10 10.06 -2.63
N VAL A 90 -19.01 10.92 -1.61
CA VAL A 90 -17.80 11.11 -0.79
C VAL A 90 -17.45 9.86 0.02
N LEU A 91 -18.46 9.12 0.51
CA LEU A 91 -18.26 7.89 1.29
C LEU A 91 -17.55 6.80 0.47
N GLY A 92 -17.73 6.80 -0.86
CA GLY A 92 -17.03 5.88 -1.75
C GLY A 92 -15.50 6.02 -1.71
N TRP A 93 -14.95 7.22 -1.49
CA TRP A 93 -13.51 7.41 -1.38
C TRP A 93 -12.88 6.72 -0.17
N TYR A 94 -13.70 6.35 0.83
CA TYR A 94 -13.28 5.70 2.06
C TYR A 94 -13.62 4.21 2.11
N HIS A 95 -13.98 3.62 0.97
CA HIS A 95 -14.22 2.20 0.87
C HIS A 95 -12.95 1.40 1.21
N GLY A 96 -13.05 0.52 2.22
CA GLY A 96 -11.92 -0.28 2.72
C GLY A 96 -11.05 0.42 3.79
N LEU A 97 -11.40 1.64 4.23
CA LEU A 97 -10.62 2.41 5.19
C LEU A 97 -10.36 1.64 6.49
N PHE A 98 -11.38 1.03 7.09
CA PHE A 98 -11.24 0.31 8.36
C PHE A 98 -10.19 -0.81 8.27
N SER A 99 -10.28 -1.63 7.21
CA SER A 99 -9.30 -2.69 6.93
C SER A 99 -7.90 -2.15 6.69
N SER A 100 -7.79 -1.03 5.99
CA SER A 100 -6.51 -0.36 5.78
C SER A 100 -5.90 0.16 7.08
N ILE A 101 -6.70 0.75 7.96
CA ILE A 101 -6.24 1.24 9.27
C ILE A 101 -5.82 0.05 10.13
N LEU A 102 -6.63 -1.00 10.21
CA LEU A 102 -6.32 -2.21 10.98
C LEU A 102 -5.05 -2.89 10.46
N GLY A 103 -4.92 -3.01 9.13
CA GLY A 103 -3.73 -3.54 8.49
C GLY A 103 -2.49 -2.71 8.75
N THR A 104 -2.60 -1.38 8.70
CA THR A 104 -1.51 -0.46 9.03
C THR A 104 -1.12 -0.55 10.50
N ALA A 105 -2.09 -0.64 11.41
CA ALA A 105 -1.83 -0.80 12.84
C ALA A 105 -1.07 -2.10 13.13
N ALA A 106 -1.49 -3.22 12.54
CA ALA A 106 -0.81 -4.50 12.68
C ALA A 106 0.62 -4.47 12.09
N GLN A 107 0.80 -3.83 10.94
CA GLN A 107 2.11 -3.63 10.32
C GLN A 107 3.04 -2.82 11.22
N ASN A 108 2.57 -1.68 11.74
CA ASN A 108 3.36 -0.83 12.62
C ASN A 108 3.72 -1.54 13.93
N PHE A 109 2.76 -2.22 14.56
CA PHE A 109 3.00 -2.99 15.77
C PHE A 109 4.09 -4.04 15.54
N SER A 110 3.96 -4.83 14.48
CA SER A 110 4.93 -5.85 14.11
C SER A 110 6.31 -5.24 13.85
N TYR A 111 6.38 -4.12 13.12
CA TYR A 111 7.65 -3.43 12.87
C TYR A 111 8.34 -3.01 14.16
N PHE A 112 7.65 -2.32 15.07
CA PHE A 112 8.25 -1.88 16.33
C PHE A 112 8.65 -3.04 17.24
N TYR A 113 7.85 -4.11 17.26
CA TYR A 113 8.18 -5.34 17.98
C TYR A 113 9.48 -5.96 17.46
N TRP A 114 9.58 -6.20 16.16
CA TRP A 114 10.79 -6.78 15.55
C TRP A 114 11.99 -5.83 15.62
N TYR A 115 11.78 -4.53 15.47
CA TYR A 115 12.84 -3.52 15.64
C TYR A 115 13.41 -3.54 17.06
N THR A 116 12.55 -3.68 18.08
CA THR A 116 12.99 -3.84 19.47
C THR A 116 13.82 -5.11 19.67
N ILE A 117 13.41 -6.23 19.06
CA ILE A 117 14.16 -7.50 19.12
C ILE A 117 15.51 -7.35 18.43
N VAL A 118 15.53 -6.84 17.18
CA VAL A 118 16.76 -6.63 16.40
C VAL A 118 17.71 -5.71 17.14
N LYS A 119 17.21 -4.61 17.74
CA LYS A 119 18.01 -3.72 18.58
C LYS A 119 18.54 -4.40 19.83
N ARG A 120 17.74 -5.23 20.50
CA ARG A 120 18.17 -5.97 21.69
C ARG A 120 19.28 -6.96 21.35
N VAL A 121 19.14 -7.68 20.24
CA VAL A 121 20.18 -8.59 19.73
C VAL A 121 21.45 -7.81 19.44
N TYR A 122 21.36 -6.70 18.69
CA TYR A 122 22.50 -5.83 18.41
C TYR A 122 23.17 -5.32 19.69
N ALA A 123 22.41 -4.77 20.64
CA ALA A 123 22.95 -4.26 21.90
C ALA A 123 23.65 -5.36 22.72
N ASN A 124 23.12 -6.60 22.70
CA ASN A 124 23.76 -7.73 23.38
C ASN A 124 25.07 -8.14 22.73
N LEU A 125 25.18 -8.11 21.40
CA LEU A 125 26.42 -8.43 20.67
C LEU A 125 27.54 -7.41 20.96
N TYR A 126 27.19 -6.15 21.16
CA TYR A 126 28.14 -5.06 21.43
C TYR A 126 28.22 -4.67 22.92
N LYS A 127 27.66 -5.48 23.83
CA LYS A 127 27.59 -5.21 25.27
C LYS A 127 28.98 -5.02 25.92
N HIS A 128 30.01 -5.62 25.34
CA HIS A 128 31.38 -5.54 25.84
C HIS A 128 32.13 -4.26 25.42
N ILE A 129 31.55 -3.44 24.53
CA ILE A 129 32.17 -2.19 24.09
C ILE A 129 31.56 -1.03 24.92
N PRO A 130 32.31 -0.41 25.83
CA PRO A 130 31.80 0.73 26.61
C PRO A 130 31.48 1.90 25.66
N ASN A 131 30.36 2.58 25.91
CA ASN A 131 29.86 3.72 25.13
C ASN A 131 29.59 3.46 23.63
N HIS A 132 29.38 2.21 23.21
CA HIS A 132 29.02 1.95 21.82
C HIS A 132 27.65 2.53 21.45
N ARG A 133 27.63 3.49 20.53
CA ARG A 133 26.40 4.05 19.94
C ARG A 133 26.33 3.63 18.48
N ALA A 134 25.19 3.08 18.07
CA ALA A 134 24.94 2.74 16.68
C ALA A 134 25.01 4.01 15.82
N SER A 135 25.80 3.96 14.74
CA SER A 135 25.79 5.00 13.71
C SER A 135 24.41 5.06 13.04
N THR A 136 24.05 6.21 12.47
CA THR A 136 22.82 6.39 11.68
C THR A 136 22.68 5.31 10.60
N LEU A 137 23.77 4.93 9.95
CA LEU A 137 23.77 3.85 8.95
C LEU A 137 23.43 2.49 9.56
N THR A 138 23.96 2.21 10.75
CA THR A 138 23.64 0.98 11.48
C THR A 138 22.19 0.97 11.93
N GLU A 139 21.68 2.09 12.47
CA GLU A 139 20.28 2.23 12.85
C GLU A 139 19.32 2.00 11.68
N LEU A 140 19.65 2.55 10.49
CA LEU A 140 18.88 2.32 9.27
C LEU A 140 18.92 0.85 8.83
N PHE A 141 20.09 0.21 8.91
CA PHE A 141 20.23 -1.20 8.57
C PHE A 141 19.43 -2.10 9.52
N LEU A 142 19.52 -1.87 10.83
CA LEU A 142 18.72 -2.58 11.83
C LEU A 142 17.22 -2.36 11.60
N GLY A 143 16.82 -1.15 11.21
CA GLY A 143 15.45 -0.84 10.78
C GLY A 143 15.03 -1.64 9.55
N ALA A 144 15.88 -1.75 8.53
CA ALA A 144 15.60 -2.52 7.32
C ALA A 144 15.46 -4.02 7.60
N VAL A 145 16.34 -4.58 8.44
CA VAL A 145 16.26 -5.98 8.88
C VAL A 145 14.97 -6.23 9.65
N ALA A 146 14.63 -5.34 10.59
CA ALA A 146 13.38 -5.43 11.34
C ALA A 146 12.15 -5.36 10.42
N ALA A 147 12.17 -4.48 9.41
CA ALA A 147 11.10 -4.38 8.42
C ALA A 147 10.98 -5.67 7.58
N ALA A 148 12.09 -6.26 7.16
CA ALA A 148 12.09 -7.52 6.41
C ALA A 148 11.49 -8.66 7.24
N ILE A 149 11.87 -8.79 8.51
CA ILE A 149 11.31 -9.80 9.41
C ILE A 149 9.83 -9.53 9.66
N SER A 150 9.46 -8.30 9.96
CA SER A 150 8.07 -7.89 10.16
C SER A 150 7.19 -8.20 8.94
N GLN A 151 7.72 -8.04 7.73
CA GLN A 151 7.01 -8.34 6.50
C GLN A 151 6.63 -9.83 6.39
N MET A 152 7.46 -10.75 6.93
CA MET A 152 7.12 -12.17 6.93
C MET A 152 5.85 -12.47 7.74
N PHE A 153 5.56 -11.71 8.79
CA PHE A 153 4.37 -11.91 9.63
C PHE A 153 3.17 -11.07 9.19
N THR A 154 3.42 -9.93 8.52
CA THR A 154 2.38 -8.96 8.17
C THR A 154 1.90 -9.09 6.72
N MET A 155 2.60 -9.88 5.89
CA MET A 155 2.19 -10.11 4.50
C MET A 155 0.77 -10.65 4.37
N PRO A 156 0.31 -11.64 5.17
CA PRO A 156 -1.07 -12.13 5.10
C PRO A 156 -2.10 -11.01 5.23
N ILE A 157 -1.93 -10.14 6.23
CA ILE A 157 -2.82 -9.00 6.48
C ILE A 157 -2.78 -8.05 5.28
N GLY A 158 -1.60 -7.74 4.75
CA GLY A 158 -1.44 -6.87 3.59
C GLY A 158 -2.12 -7.41 2.33
N VAL A 159 -2.05 -8.71 2.08
CA VAL A 159 -2.74 -9.36 0.97
C VAL A 159 -4.25 -9.24 1.13
N VAL A 160 -4.80 -9.59 2.29
CA VAL A 160 -6.26 -9.53 2.53
C VAL A 160 -6.78 -8.08 2.44
N THR A 161 -6.07 -7.10 3.00
CA THR A 161 -6.42 -5.68 2.87
C THR A 161 -6.41 -5.21 1.42
N THR A 162 -5.41 -5.61 0.64
CA THR A 162 -5.32 -5.24 -0.79
C THR A 162 -6.47 -5.86 -1.58
N GLN A 163 -6.77 -7.14 -1.32
CA GLN A 163 -7.92 -7.78 -1.96
C GLN A 163 -9.22 -7.09 -1.58
N GLN A 164 -9.43 -6.72 -0.32
CA GLN A 164 -10.64 -6.03 0.12
C GLN A 164 -10.82 -4.66 -0.54
N GLN A 165 -9.74 -3.90 -0.76
CA GLN A 165 -9.79 -2.63 -1.51
C GLN A 165 -10.19 -2.81 -2.98
N THR A 166 -10.09 -4.04 -3.50
CA THR A 166 -10.42 -4.41 -4.88
C THR A 166 -11.60 -5.38 -4.99
N ASP A 167 -12.24 -5.74 -3.87
CA ASP A 167 -13.25 -6.79 -3.81
C ASP A 167 -14.62 -6.32 -4.34
N LYS A 168 -15.37 -7.26 -4.90
CA LYS A 168 -16.66 -7.03 -5.58
C LYS A 168 -17.85 -7.13 -4.63
N SER A 169 -17.73 -7.85 -3.53
CA SER A 169 -18.86 -8.36 -2.76
C SER A 169 -18.90 -7.83 -1.33
N HIS A 170 -18.15 -6.76 -1.05
CA HIS A 170 -17.96 -6.20 0.30
C HIS A 170 -17.66 -7.28 1.34
N LYS A 171 -16.92 -8.32 0.94
CA LYS A 171 -16.66 -9.45 1.82
C LYS A 171 -15.90 -8.96 3.05
N ASN A 172 -16.23 -9.55 4.18
CA ASN A 172 -15.50 -9.34 5.41
C ASN A 172 -14.10 -9.96 5.31
N LEU A 173 -13.15 -9.45 6.11
CA LEU A 173 -11.77 -9.94 6.13
C LEU A 173 -11.65 -11.46 6.29
N LEU A 174 -12.51 -12.07 7.10
CA LEU A 174 -12.52 -13.51 7.33
C LEU A 174 -12.95 -14.29 6.08
N GLN A 175 -14.00 -13.83 5.39
CA GLN A 175 -14.47 -14.46 4.16
C GLN A 175 -13.42 -14.36 3.06
N LEU A 176 -12.74 -13.21 2.93
CA LEU A 176 -11.64 -13.06 1.98
C LEU A 176 -10.45 -13.96 2.32
N THR A 177 -10.16 -14.13 3.61
CA THR A 177 -9.10 -15.04 4.05
C THR A 177 -9.45 -16.49 3.71
N GLN A 178 -10.71 -16.90 3.92
CA GLN A 178 -11.20 -18.23 3.55
C GLN A 178 -11.12 -18.44 2.03
N ASP A 179 -11.61 -17.50 1.23
CA ASP A 179 -11.50 -17.53 -0.23
C ASP A 179 -10.03 -17.78 -0.67
N ILE A 180 -9.07 -17.03 -0.11
CA ILE A 180 -7.65 -17.18 -0.44
C ILE A 180 -7.13 -18.56 -0.06
N LEU A 181 -7.50 -19.08 1.11
CA LEU A 181 -7.05 -20.39 1.58
C LEU A 181 -7.63 -21.53 0.72
N GLU A 182 -8.86 -21.40 0.23
CA GLU A 182 -9.52 -22.39 -0.62
C GLU A 182 -9.00 -22.36 -2.07
N GLU A 183 -8.71 -21.16 -2.60
CA GLU A 183 -8.27 -20.96 -3.98
C GLU A 183 -6.75 -21.14 -4.16
N ASP A 184 -5.94 -20.52 -3.29
CA ASP A 184 -4.47 -20.42 -3.42
C ASP A 184 -3.70 -21.19 -2.31
N GLY A 185 -4.42 -21.75 -1.34
CA GLY A 185 -3.81 -22.35 -0.15
C GLY A 185 -3.09 -21.33 0.74
N VAL A 186 -2.37 -21.84 1.74
CA VAL A 186 -1.64 -21.00 2.71
C VAL A 186 -0.61 -20.10 2.02
N SER A 187 0.01 -20.56 0.93
CA SER A 187 1.01 -19.78 0.19
C SER A 187 0.44 -18.49 -0.44
N GLY A 188 -0.87 -18.46 -0.73
CA GLY A 188 -1.57 -17.28 -1.26
C GLY A 188 -1.44 -16.04 -0.39
N LEU A 189 -1.40 -16.23 0.94
CA LEU A 189 -1.25 -15.15 1.93
C LEU A 189 0.13 -14.47 1.89
N TRP A 190 1.14 -15.11 1.28
CA TRP A 190 2.48 -14.56 1.10
C TRP A 190 2.79 -14.12 -0.33
N ARG A 191 1.76 -13.97 -1.18
CA ARG A 191 1.92 -13.44 -2.54
C ARG A 191 2.59 -12.06 -2.51
N GLY A 192 3.67 -11.94 -3.29
CA GLY A 192 4.50 -10.74 -3.34
C GLY A 192 5.59 -10.63 -2.25
N LEU A 193 5.79 -11.64 -1.39
CA LEU A 193 6.85 -11.62 -0.36
C LEU A 193 8.23 -11.33 -0.94
N ARG A 194 8.63 -12.05 -2.01
CA ARG A 194 9.94 -11.86 -2.66
C ARG A 194 10.15 -10.41 -3.09
N VAL A 195 9.14 -9.82 -3.75
CA VAL A 195 9.18 -8.42 -4.18
C VAL A 195 9.27 -7.47 -2.98
N SER A 196 8.51 -7.76 -1.92
CA SER A 196 8.52 -6.93 -0.73
C SER A 196 9.84 -6.95 0.01
N LEU A 197 10.55 -8.09 0.03
CA LEU A 197 11.89 -8.19 0.60
C LEU A 197 12.92 -7.39 -0.21
N VAL A 198 12.82 -7.42 -1.54
CA VAL A 198 13.65 -6.55 -2.40
C VAL A 198 13.32 -5.07 -2.14
N LEU A 199 12.05 -4.73 -1.97
CA LEU A 199 11.60 -3.37 -1.65
C LEU A 199 12.09 -2.86 -0.28
N CYS A 200 12.56 -3.73 0.63
CA CYS A 200 13.20 -3.31 1.88
C CYS A 200 14.48 -2.50 1.66
N ILE A 201 15.04 -2.47 0.44
CA ILE A 201 16.16 -1.58 0.08
C ILE A 201 15.73 -0.12 -0.12
N ASN A 202 14.43 0.17 -0.27
CA ASN A 202 13.92 1.53 -0.55
C ASN A 202 14.38 2.60 0.48
N PRO A 203 14.39 2.33 1.80
CA PRO A 203 14.94 3.25 2.79
C PRO A 203 16.44 3.53 2.56
N SER A 204 17.23 2.52 2.20
CA SER A 204 18.66 2.67 1.90
C SER A 204 18.89 3.56 0.68
N ILE A 205 18.09 3.38 -0.40
CA ILE A 205 18.14 4.26 -1.58
C ILE A 205 17.74 5.68 -1.20
N THR A 206 16.69 5.83 -0.38
CA THR A 206 16.21 7.14 0.07
C THR A 206 17.30 7.86 0.87
N TYR A 207 17.91 7.20 1.86
CA TYR A 207 18.96 7.81 2.67
C TYR A 207 20.23 8.12 1.87
N GLY A 208 20.67 7.18 1.04
CA GLY A 208 21.82 7.42 0.16
C GLY A 208 21.59 8.61 -0.78
N SER A 209 20.38 8.73 -1.32
CA SER A 209 19.98 9.89 -2.13
C SER A 209 19.94 11.17 -1.31
N TYR A 210 19.41 11.11 -0.08
CA TYR A 210 19.35 12.26 0.83
C TYR A 210 20.75 12.82 1.14
N GLU A 211 21.69 11.96 1.52
CA GLU A 211 23.06 12.39 1.84
C GLU A 211 23.77 13.00 0.62
N ARG A 212 23.60 12.38 -0.57
CA ARG A 212 24.19 12.91 -1.80
C ARG A 212 23.58 14.24 -2.21
N LEU A 213 22.26 14.38 -2.14
CA LEU A 213 21.58 15.63 -2.44
C LEU A 213 21.97 16.72 -1.43
N LYS A 214 22.03 16.39 -0.13
CA LYS A 214 22.51 17.32 0.91
C LYS A 214 23.92 17.82 0.59
N GLN A 215 24.84 16.91 0.26
CA GLN A 215 26.23 17.26 -0.07
C GLN A 215 26.32 18.14 -1.32
N VAL A 216 25.52 17.86 -2.36
CA VAL A 216 25.53 18.64 -3.62
C VAL A 216 24.95 20.04 -3.43
N PHE A 217 23.82 20.17 -2.72
CA PHE A 217 23.13 21.46 -2.60
C PHE A 217 23.65 22.34 -1.45
N TYR A 218 24.15 21.74 -0.37
CA TYR A 218 24.51 22.47 0.85
C TYR A 218 25.93 22.15 1.35
N GLY A 219 26.73 21.39 0.59
CA GLY A 219 28.10 21.06 0.95
C GLY A 219 28.19 20.33 2.29
N SER A 220 29.09 20.79 3.16
CA SER A 220 29.36 20.21 4.48
C SER A 220 28.49 20.80 5.60
N LYS A 221 27.35 21.44 5.29
CA LYS A 221 26.46 22.00 6.30
C LYS A 221 25.93 20.87 7.21
N GLU A 222 26.31 20.88 8.50
CA GLU A 222 25.92 19.83 9.44
C GLU A 222 24.40 19.78 9.63
N PHE A 223 23.77 20.95 9.81
CA PHE A 223 22.34 21.08 10.09
C PHE A 223 21.60 21.84 8.99
N LEU A 224 20.61 21.19 8.40
CA LEU A 224 19.67 21.81 7.47
C LEU A 224 18.48 22.40 8.25
N GLY A 225 17.96 23.53 7.78
CA GLY A 225 16.70 24.07 8.28
C GLY A 225 15.53 23.13 7.98
N PRO A 226 14.34 23.34 8.60
CA PRO A 226 13.17 22.48 8.39
C PRO A 226 12.74 22.37 6.92
N LEU A 227 12.67 23.49 6.20
CA LEU A 227 12.28 23.51 4.77
C LEU A 227 13.35 22.91 3.86
N GLU A 228 14.64 23.12 4.17
CA GLU A 228 15.76 22.52 3.43
C GLU A 228 15.73 20.99 3.58
N SER A 229 15.59 20.50 4.82
CA SER A 229 15.48 19.07 5.15
C SER A 229 14.25 18.44 4.50
N PHE A 230 13.11 19.14 4.53
CA PHE A 230 11.89 18.70 3.86
C PHE A 230 12.11 18.56 2.35
N SER A 231 12.69 19.58 1.71
CA SER A 231 12.88 19.60 0.25
C SER A 231 13.83 18.47 -0.20
N ILE A 232 14.97 18.32 0.48
CA ILE A 232 15.92 17.23 0.18
C ILE A 232 15.29 15.87 0.49
N GLY A 233 14.54 15.75 1.58
CA GLY A 233 13.78 14.53 1.92
C GLY A 233 12.78 14.14 0.83
N VAL A 234 11.99 15.09 0.33
CA VAL A 234 11.02 14.86 -0.75
C VAL A 234 11.72 14.45 -2.04
N LEU A 235 12.80 15.12 -2.44
CA LEU A 235 13.57 14.77 -3.64
C LEU A 235 14.18 13.36 -3.52
N ALA A 236 14.83 13.07 -2.39
CA ALA A 236 15.41 11.77 -2.12
C ALA A 236 14.36 10.64 -2.15
N LYS A 237 13.19 10.87 -1.53
CA LYS A 237 12.10 9.89 -1.52
C LYS A 237 11.49 9.70 -2.92
N SER A 238 11.42 10.77 -3.70
CA SER A 238 10.92 10.73 -5.08
C SER A 238 11.86 9.90 -5.95
N LEU A 239 13.18 10.12 -5.87
CA LEU A 239 14.18 9.32 -6.59
C LEU A 239 14.10 7.83 -6.22
N ALA A 240 14.03 7.52 -4.93
CA ALA A 240 13.87 6.14 -4.47
C ALA A 240 12.57 5.49 -4.98
N THR A 241 11.49 6.27 -5.04
CA THR A 241 10.19 5.82 -5.56
C THR A 241 10.27 5.57 -7.06
N VAL A 242 10.85 6.47 -7.86
CA VAL A 242 11.07 6.28 -9.30
C VAL A 242 11.88 5.00 -9.57
N ALA A 243 12.94 4.76 -8.79
CA ALA A 243 13.78 3.57 -8.95
C ALA A 243 13.05 2.27 -8.58
N THR A 244 12.13 2.32 -7.62
CA THR A 244 11.44 1.11 -7.11
C THR A 244 10.03 0.93 -7.65
N GLN A 245 9.51 1.89 -8.42
CA GLN A 245 8.13 1.88 -8.93
C GLN A 245 7.78 0.60 -9.70
N PRO A 246 8.62 0.07 -10.61
CA PRO A 246 8.28 -1.16 -11.32
C PRO A 246 7.99 -2.33 -10.37
N LEU A 247 8.80 -2.46 -9.31
CA LEU A 247 8.60 -3.49 -8.29
C LEU A 247 7.34 -3.22 -7.46
N ILE A 248 7.04 -1.96 -7.12
CA ILE A 248 5.80 -1.59 -6.41
C ILE A 248 4.56 -1.99 -7.21
N VAL A 249 4.53 -1.69 -8.52
CA VAL A 249 3.41 -2.07 -9.40
C VAL A 249 3.30 -3.59 -9.48
N SER A 250 4.40 -4.30 -9.69
CA SER A 250 4.40 -5.77 -9.73
C SER A 250 3.88 -6.39 -8.43
N LYS A 251 4.25 -5.83 -7.27
CA LYS A 251 3.76 -6.29 -5.96
C LYS A 251 2.24 -6.12 -5.86
N ALA A 252 1.72 -4.95 -6.23
CA ALA A 252 0.28 -4.69 -6.20
C ALA A 252 -0.48 -5.68 -7.09
N MET A 253 0.02 -5.95 -8.31
CA MET A 253 -0.55 -6.92 -9.24
C MET A 253 -0.54 -8.35 -8.68
N LEU A 254 0.56 -8.76 -8.04
CA LEU A 254 0.66 -10.07 -7.40
C LEU A 254 -0.31 -10.25 -6.23
N GLN A 255 -0.67 -9.18 -5.53
CA GLN A 255 -1.56 -9.20 -4.37
C GLN A 255 -3.05 -9.11 -4.72
N LYS A 256 -3.38 -8.87 -5.99
CA LYS A 256 -4.76 -8.83 -6.49
C LYS A 256 -5.41 -10.23 -6.43
N LYS A 257 -6.70 -10.27 -6.09
CA LYS A 257 -7.55 -11.46 -6.13
C LYS A 257 -7.68 -11.99 -7.57
N SER A 258 -7.55 -13.30 -7.75
CA SER A 258 -7.81 -14.00 -9.02
C SER A 258 -8.63 -15.22 -8.71
N LYS A 259 -9.75 -15.42 -9.42
CA LYS A 259 -10.46 -16.70 -9.36
C LYS A 259 -9.57 -17.77 -10.01
N THR A 260 -9.53 -18.96 -9.42
CA THR A 260 -8.98 -20.17 -10.05
C THR A 260 -10.14 -20.93 -10.69
N LYS A 261 -9.99 -21.38 -11.95
CA LYS A 261 -10.88 -22.37 -12.59
C LYS A 261 -10.97 -23.62 -11.69
N LYS A 262 -12.00 -23.71 -10.86
CA LYS A 262 -12.30 -24.88 -10.02
C LYS A 262 -13.77 -25.32 -10.13
N GLU A 263 -14.39 -25.14 -11.30
CA GLU A 263 -15.65 -25.83 -11.66
C GLU A 263 -15.48 -26.87 -12.78
N ALA A 264 -14.27 -27.33 -13.09
CA ALA A 264 -14.03 -28.47 -14.00
C ALA A 264 -14.17 -29.84 -13.29
N GLY A 265 -15.19 -30.00 -12.43
CA GLY A 265 -15.38 -31.18 -11.57
C GLY A 265 -16.70 -31.95 -11.76
N LYS A 266 -17.59 -31.52 -12.66
CA LYS A 266 -18.78 -32.30 -13.03
C LYS A 266 -18.78 -32.52 -14.54
N PRO A 267 -18.73 -33.77 -15.03
CA PRO A 267 -18.88 -34.02 -16.46
C PRO A 267 -20.33 -33.69 -16.83
N LYS A 268 -20.55 -32.59 -17.54
CA LYS A 268 -21.80 -32.37 -18.26
C LYS A 268 -21.79 -33.26 -19.51
N PRO A 269 -22.92 -33.90 -19.89
CA PRO A 269 -22.99 -34.69 -21.11
C PRO A 269 -22.79 -33.75 -22.31
N LYS A 270 -21.94 -34.16 -23.25
CA LYS A 270 -21.64 -33.45 -24.49
C LYS A 270 -22.94 -33.17 -25.28
N PRO A 271 -23.26 -31.92 -25.64
CA PRO A 271 -23.99 -31.66 -26.86
C PRO A 271 -22.98 -31.60 -28.02
N GLU A 272 -23.30 -32.32 -29.10
CA GLU A 272 -22.63 -32.17 -30.39
C GLU A 272 -22.98 -30.78 -30.94
N HIS A 273 -21.94 -29.99 -31.30
CA HIS A 273 -21.89 -28.64 -31.90
C HIS A 273 -21.05 -27.68 -31.03
N GLU A 274 -19.72 -27.83 -31.10
CA GLU A 274 -18.72 -26.98 -30.44
C GLU A 274 -18.36 -25.80 -31.36
N ASP A 275 -19.13 -24.71 -31.26
CA ASP A 275 -18.60 -23.35 -31.37
C ASP A 275 -18.49 -22.83 -29.92
N ASP A 276 -17.45 -23.27 -29.22
CA ASP A 276 -17.19 -22.85 -27.83
C ASP A 276 -16.61 -21.43 -27.82
N GLU A 277 -17.49 -20.43 -27.85
CA GLU A 277 -17.22 -19.10 -27.30
C GLU A 277 -17.18 -19.18 -25.77
N ASP A 278 -16.09 -19.74 -25.23
CA ASP A 278 -15.72 -19.55 -23.83
C ASP A 278 -15.27 -18.09 -23.63
N ASP A 279 -16.24 -17.20 -23.41
CA ASP A 279 -16.07 -15.81 -22.99
C ASP A 279 -15.64 -15.76 -21.50
N ASP A 280 -14.57 -16.49 -21.16
CA ASP A 280 -14.06 -16.63 -19.80
C ASP A 280 -13.30 -15.36 -19.39
N ASP A 281 -14.01 -14.61 -18.56
CA ASP A 281 -13.72 -13.36 -17.85
C ASP A 281 -12.55 -13.50 -16.84
N ASP A 282 -11.41 -14.07 -17.26
CA ASP A 282 -10.29 -14.39 -16.39
C ASP A 282 -9.43 -13.15 -16.09
N ASP A 283 -9.36 -12.77 -14.80
CA ASP A 283 -8.38 -11.84 -14.27
C ASP A 283 -6.98 -12.46 -14.44
N ILE A 284 -6.06 -11.77 -15.13
CA ILE A 284 -4.71 -12.31 -15.40
C ILE A 284 -3.95 -12.53 -14.07
N ARG A 285 -3.56 -13.78 -13.80
CA ARG A 285 -2.71 -14.16 -12.67
C ARG A 285 -1.23 -14.05 -13.02
N PHE A 286 -0.45 -13.52 -12.08
CA PHE A 286 1.00 -13.54 -12.15
C PHE A 286 1.55 -14.38 -10.99
N ASP A 287 2.39 -15.37 -11.31
CA ASP A 287 3.07 -16.18 -10.28
C ASP A 287 4.42 -15.59 -9.86
N SER A 288 5.01 -14.76 -10.72
CA SER A 288 6.27 -14.07 -10.48
C SER A 288 6.20 -12.61 -10.86
N PHE A 289 6.96 -11.78 -10.14
CA PHE A 289 7.09 -10.37 -10.46
C PHE A 289 7.77 -10.14 -11.81
N THR A 290 8.66 -11.05 -12.23
CA THR A 290 9.28 -11.00 -13.57
C THR A 290 8.24 -11.18 -14.66
N HIS A 291 7.28 -12.10 -14.46
CA HIS A 291 6.16 -12.30 -15.39
C HIS A 291 5.25 -11.07 -15.43
N ALA A 292 4.92 -10.49 -14.26
CA ALA A 292 4.15 -9.24 -14.19
C ALA A 292 4.85 -8.07 -14.90
N LEU A 293 6.16 -7.90 -14.69
CA LEU A 293 6.95 -6.86 -15.33
C LEU A 293 7.07 -7.07 -16.85
N ALA A 294 7.31 -8.30 -17.29
CA ALA A 294 7.36 -8.64 -18.71
C ALA A 294 6.01 -8.35 -19.38
N HIS A 295 4.90 -8.76 -18.75
CA HIS A 295 3.56 -8.48 -19.24
C HIS A 295 3.29 -6.97 -19.37
N LEU A 296 3.62 -6.18 -18.35
CA LEU A 296 3.49 -4.72 -18.40
C LEU A 296 4.34 -4.11 -19.51
N TRP A 297 5.57 -4.61 -19.70
CA TRP A 297 6.46 -4.13 -20.76
C TRP A 297 5.88 -4.40 -22.15
N HIS A 298 5.31 -5.58 -22.38
CA HIS A 298 4.76 -5.96 -23.67
C HIS A 298 3.40 -5.32 -23.97
N THR A 299 2.53 -5.17 -22.97
CA THR A 299 1.16 -4.65 -23.16
C THR A 299 1.07 -3.12 -23.07
N GLU A 300 1.83 -2.51 -22.15
CA GLU A 300 1.68 -1.10 -21.79
C GLU A 300 2.99 -0.30 -21.87
N ARG A 301 4.10 -0.99 -22.13
CA ARG A 301 5.45 -0.42 -22.23
C ARG A 301 5.81 0.38 -20.97
N PHE A 302 6.55 1.47 -21.14
CA PHE A 302 7.03 2.31 -20.07
C PHE A 302 5.91 2.87 -19.17
N ARG A 303 4.74 3.16 -19.73
CA ARG A 303 3.61 3.69 -18.94
C ARG A 303 3.09 2.67 -17.94
N GLY A 304 3.13 1.37 -18.26
CA GLY A 304 2.70 0.29 -17.36
C GLY A 304 3.59 0.18 -16.12
N LEU A 305 4.91 0.23 -16.31
CA LEU A 305 5.89 0.12 -15.22
C LEU A 305 5.80 1.27 -14.19
N TYR A 306 5.32 2.44 -14.63
CA TYR A 306 5.20 3.64 -13.80
C TYR A 306 3.76 3.99 -13.43
N LYS A 307 2.84 3.04 -13.57
CA LYS A 307 1.44 3.21 -13.16
C LYS A 307 1.32 3.61 -11.70
N GLY A 308 0.48 4.61 -11.44
CA GLY A 308 0.20 5.09 -10.09
C GLY A 308 1.37 5.86 -9.45
N ILE A 309 2.40 6.26 -10.20
CA ILE A 309 3.49 7.07 -9.63
C ILE A 309 3.03 8.46 -9.17
N ALA A 310 2.12 9.09 -9.91
CA ALA A 310 1.58 10.40 -9.54
C ALA A 310 0.89 10.40 -8.16
N PRO A 311 -0.11 9.53 -7.88
CA PRO A 311 -0.71 9.49 -6.55
C PRO A 311 0.28 9.03 -5.47
N GLN A 312 1.26 8.19 -5.80
CA GLN A 312 2.32 7.76 -4.89
C GLN A 312 3.21 8.94 -4.43
N LEU A 313 3.69 9.76 -5.37
CA LEU A 313 4.51 10.95 -5.07
C LEU A 313 3.69 12.01 -4.32
N LEU A 314 2.46 12.26 -4.78
CA LEU A 314 1.57 13.22 -4.16
C LEU A 314 1.25 12.84 -2.72
N LYS A 315 0.93 11.57 -2.47
CA LYS A 315 0.76 11.03 -1.11
C LYS A 315 2.01 11.28 -0.26
N GLY A 316 3.21 10.99 -0.79
CA GLY A 316 4.46 11.19 -0.05
C GLY A 316 4.64 12.62 0.44
N VAL A 317 4.38 13.60 -0.44
CA VAL A 317 4.46 15.03 -0.10
C VAL A 317 3.40 15.42 0.93
N PHE A 318 2.14 15.00 0.74
CA PHE A 318 1.06 15.32 1.68
C PHE A 318 1.26 14.67 3.04
N VAL A 319 1.60 13.38 3.09
CA VAL A 319 1.86 12.69 4.36
C VAL A 319 2.99 13.40 5.11
N GLN A 320 4.06 13.78 4.42
CA GLN A 320 5.17 14.48 5.05
C GLN A 320 4.76 15.88 5.54
N GLY A 321 4.05 16.65 4.71
CA GLY A 321 3.57 17.99 5.06
C GLY A 321 2.57 17.98 6.22
N LEU A 322 1.60 17.06 6.18
CA LEU A 322 0.61 16.86 7.25
C LEU A 322 1.27 16.37 8.53
N LEU A 323 2.29 15.51 8.46
CA LEU A 323 3.02 15.06 9.64
C LEU A 323 3.76 16.22 10.31
N PHE A 324 4.37 17.14 9.54
CA PHE A 324 4.94 18.37 10.10
C PHE A 324 3.87 19.29 10.69
N MET A 325 2.74 19.46 10.00
CA MET A 325 1.66 20.34 10.45
C MET A 325 0.95 19.83 11.70
N PHE A 326 0.68 18.53 11.78
CA PHE A 326 -0.08 17.93 12.88
C PHE A 326 0.77 17.51 14.06
N LYS A 327 2.06 17.20 13.89
CA LYS A 327 2.93 16.85 15.02
C LYS A 327 2.93 17.96 16.08
N ASP A 328 3.10 19.21 15.65
CA ASP A 328 3.18 20.34 16.57
C ASP A 328 1.80 20.70 17.15
N GLN A 329 0.73 20.60 16.34
CA GLN A 329 -0.64 20.90 16.78
C GLN A 329 -1.24 19.83 17.70
N LEU A 330 -0.95 18.55 17.45
CA LEU A 330 -1.45 17.45 18.27
C LEU A 330 -0.71 17.34 19.60
N ASP A 331 0.58 17.67 19.64
CA ASP A 331 1.31 17.78 20.90
C ASP A 331 0.70 18.89 21.79
N ILE A 332 0.35 20.04 21.20
CA ILE A 332 -0.34 21.13 21.91
C ILE A 332 -1.76 20.72 22.34
N PHE A 333 -2.54 20.09 21.46
CA PHE A 333 -3.89 19.61 21.77
C PHE A 333 -3.89 18.56 22.89
N PHE A 334 -2.93 17.63 22.88
CA PHE A 334 -2.82 16.60 23.91
C PHE A 334 -2.43 17.21 25.27
N LEU A 335 -1.53 18.19 25.29
CA LEU A 335 -1.21 18.97 26.49
C LEU A 335 -2.44 19.72 27.02
N PHE A 336 -3.26 20.27 26.13
CA PHE A 336 -4.53 20.93 26.49
C PHE A 336 -5.55 19.94 27.07
N LEU A 337 -5.75 18.78 26.44
CA LEU A 337 -6.66 17.73 26.91
C LEU A 337 -6.24 17.19 28.29
N LEU A 338 -4.93 16.96 28.49
CA LEU A 338 -4.38 16.55 29.79
C LEU A 338 -4.55 17.63 30.85
N SER A 339 -4.41 18.91 30.49
CA SER A 339 -4.70 20.03 31.38
C SER A 339 -6.18 20.03 31.81
N LEU A 340 -7.11 19.80 30.88
CA LEU A 340 -8.54 19.69 31.18
C LEU A 340 -8.86 18.48 32.08
N LEU A 341 -8.24 17.31 31.82
CA LEU A 341 -8.43 16.11 32.64
C LEU A 341 -7.86 16.28 34.06
N LYS A 342 -6.71 16.94 34.20
CA LYS A 342 -6.14 17.28 35.52
C LYS A 342 -6.99 18.31 36.25
N LYS A 343 -7.54 19.30 35.55
CA LYS A 343 -8.46 20.29 36.12
C LYS A 343 -9.76 19.62 36.60
N LYS A 344 -10.28 18.65 35.84
CA LYS A 344 -11.48 17.87 36.21
C LYS A 344 -11.22 16.92 37.40
N LYS A 345 -10.05 16.27 37.47
CA LYS A 345 -9.63 15.47 38.64
C LYS A 345 -9.35 16.31 39.89
N GLY A 346 -8.81 17.52 39.73
CA GLY A 346 -8.58 18.46 40.84
C GLY A 346 -9.87 19.06 41.42
N ILE A 347 -10.94 19.13 40.62
CA ILE A 347 -12.28 19.57 41.07
C ILE A 347 -13.03 18.41 41.76
N ALA A 348 -12.79 17.15 41.37
CA ALA A 348 -13.43 15.98 41.97
C ALA A 348 -12.79 15.50 43.30
N SER A 349 -11.73 16.17 43.78
CA SER A 349 -10.97 15.84 44.99
C SER A 349 -11.07 16.91 46.08
N ARG A 350 -12.07 17.79 46.01
CA ARG A 350 -12.35 18.81 47.02
C ARG A 350 -13.71 18.60 47.65
#